data_AF-A0A0D0HRD6-F1
#
_entry.id   AF-A0A0D0HRD6-F1
#
_cell.length_a   1.000
_cell.length_b   1.000
_cell.length_c   1.000
_cell.angle_alpha   90.00
_cell.angle_beta   90.00
_cell.angle_gamma   90.00
#
_symmetry.space_group_name_H-M   'P 1'
#
loop_
_entity.id
_entity.type
_entity.pdbx_description
1 polymer ?
#
loop_
_entity_poly.entity_id
_entity_poly.type
_entity_poly.pdbx_seq_one_letter_code
_entity_poly.pdbx_strand_id
1 'polypeptide(L)'
;MRAFIQLVHFGWEQALSCLFPVVIFAALAVTKMVSLPFLPRYDWLLIICLLMQWWMVRTGLETRDELKVITMFHLIGLALELFKVHMGSWAYPEEGYSKIFGVPLYSGFMYASVASYLCQAWRRLKVELVKWPPFSVVVPLAAAIYFNFFTHHYWFDVRWWLIGLVTIVFWSSSVTYEVNGTRYRMPLVLSFFLIGFFIWIAENIATFFGAWQYPNQAKAWSIVHLGKVSS
;
A
#
# COMPACT_ATOMS: atom_id res chain seq x y z
N MET A 1 -24.98 -19.64 -9.80
CA MET A 1 -24.43 -20.26 -8.58
C MET A 1 -22.90 -20.38 -8.60
N ARG A 2 -22.27 -21.00 -9.62
CA ARG A 2 -20.79 -21.16 -9.69
C ARG A 2 -19.99 -19.85 -9.64
N ALA A 3 -20.43 -18.80 -10.35
CA ALA A 3 -19.75 -17.51 -10.34
C ALA A 3 -19.75 -16.85 -8.95
N PHE A 4 -20.87 -16.94 -8.23
CA PHE A 4 -20.95 -16.42 -6.86
C PHE A 4 -20.03 -17.18 -5.91
N ILE A 5 -19.99 -18.51 -6.00
CA ILE A 5 -19.05 -19.34 -5.22
C ILE A 5 -17.61 -18.90 -5.49
N GLN A 6 -17.24 -18.73 -6.76
CA GLN A 6 -15.91 -18.27 -7.14
C GLN A 6 -15.60 -16.87 -6.61
N LEU A 7 -16.56 -15.95 -6.64
CA LEU A 7 -16.41 -14.62 -6.07
C LEU A 7 -16.18 -14.67 -4.55
N VAL A 8 -16.90 -15.53 -3.83
CA VAL A 8 -16.72 -15.71 -2.38
C VAL A 8 -15.33 -16.28 -2.09
N HIS A 9 -14.88 -17.30 -2.82
CA HIS A 9 -13.52 -17.84 -2.65
C HIS A 9 -12.43 -16.83 -2.98
N PHE A 10 -12.59 -16.06 -4.05
CA PHE A 10 -11.67 -14.99 -4.39
C PHE A 10 -11.62 -13.93 -3.27
N GLY A 11 -12.77 -13.46 -2.81
CA GLY A 11 -12.87 -12.50 -1.71
C GLY A 11 -12.26 -13.02 -0.41
N TRP A 12 -12.41 -14.32 -0.13
CA TRP A 12 -11.80 -14.97 1.03
C TRP A 12 -10.27 -14.96 0.96
N GLU A 13 -9.67 -15.37 -0.16
CA GLU A 13 -8.21 -15.32 -0.32
C GLU A 13 -7.67 -13.89 -0.30
N GLN A 14 -8.41 -12.92 -0.84
CA GLN A 14 -8.06 -11.51 -0.72
C GLN A 14 -8.10 -11.03 0.73
N ALA A 15 -9.15 -11.36 1.48
CA ALA A 15 -9.28 -11.01 2.89
C ALA A 15 -8.15 -11.61 3.73
N LEU A 16 -7.78 -12.87 3.50
CA LEU A 16 -6.65 -13.51 4.16
C LEU A 16 -5.31 -12.86 3.79
N SER A 17 -5.17 -12.40 2.54
CA SER A 17 -3.98 -11.66 2.09
C SER A 17 -3.90 -10.28 2.75
N CYS A 18 -5.04 -9.68 3.10
CA CYS A 18 -5.15 -8.38 3.76
C CYS A 18 -4.99 -8.43 5.29
N LEU A 19 -4.55 -9.55 5.87
CA LEU A 19 -4.49 -9.69 7.33
C LEU A 19 -3.68 -8.56 8.00
N PHE A 20 -2.50 -8.23 7.48
CA PHE A 20 -1.67 -7.17 8.04
C PHE A 20 -2.31 -5.77 7.90
N PRO A 21 -2.72 -5.30 6.70
CA PRO A 21 -3.36 -3.98 6.59
C PRO A 21 -4.67 -3.87 7.39
N VAL A 22 -5.46 -4.96 7.52
CA VAL A 22 -6.65 -4.97 8.37
C VAL A 22 -6.29 -4.74 9.84
N VAL A 23 -5.21 -5.34 10.35
CA VAL A 23 -4.72 -5.08 11.71
C VAL A 23 -4.29 -3.63 11.87
N ILE A 24 -3.63 -3.03 10.86
CA ILE A 24 -3.28 -1.61 10.89
C ILE A 24 -4.52 -0.72 10.97
N PHE A 25 -5.54 -0.96 10.14
CA PHE A 25 -6.78 -0.17 10.19
C PHE A 25 -7.56 -0.38 11.49
N ALA A 26 -7.62 -1.60 12.01
CA ALA A 26 -8.22 -1.87 13.30
C ALA A 26 -7.47 -1.13 14.43
N ALA A 27 -6.14 -1.15 14.40
CA ALA A 27 -5.32 -0.44 15.37
C ALA A 27 -5.54 1.08 15.29
N LEU A 28 -5.58 1.65 14.09
CA LEU A 28 -5.91 3.07 13.89
C LEU A 28 -7.29 3.42 14.43
N ALA A 29 -8.30 2.60 14.15
CA ALA A 29 -9.67 2.81 14.64
C ALA A 29 -9.75 2.72 16.16
N VAL A 30 -9.20 1.66 16.76
CA VAL A 30 -9.22 1.44 18.21
C VAL A 30 -8.48 2.56 18.94
N THR A 31 -7.27 2.91 18.49
CA THR A 31 -6.46 3.96 19.13
C THR A 31 -7.03 5.36 18.93
N LYS A 32 -7.85 5.59 17.89
CA LYS A 32 -8.61 6.83 17.75
C LYS A 32 -9.78 6.92 18.72
N MET A 33 -10.46 5.80 19.00
CA MET A 33 -11.64 5.77 19.86
C MET A 33 -11.29 5.64 21.35
N VAL A 34 -10.15 5.02 21.66
CA VAL A 34 -9.70 4.74 23.02
C VAL A 34 -8.28 5.27 23.20
N SER A 35 -8.11 6.19 24.16
CA SER A 35 -6.79 6.65 24.57
C SER A 35 -6.09 5.54 25.36
N LEU A 36 -4.97 5.04 24.82
CA LEU A 36 -4.13 4.08 25.52
C LEU A 36 -3.16 4.82 26.46
N PRO A 37 -2.92 4.33 27.69
CA PRO A 37 -1.97 4.94 28.61
C PRO A 37 -0.51 4.70 28.19
N PHE A 38 0.42 5.36 28.87
CA PHE A 38 1.89 5.18 28.83
C PHE A 38 2.65 5.66 27.59
N LEU A 39 2.12 5.44 26.39
CA LEU A 39 2.79 5.78 25.14
C LEU A 39 1.90 6.65 24.24
N PRO A 40 2.48 7.56 23.45
CA PRO A 40 1.76 8.23 22.39
C PRO A 40 1.15 7.23 21.39
N ARG A 41 0.07 7.66 20.73
CA ARG A 41 -0.69 6.80 19.81
C ARG A 41 0.19 6.20 18.70
N TYR A 42 1.08 6.98 18.11
CA TYR A 42 1.96 6.51 17.04
C TYR A 42 2.95 5.43 17.49
N ASP A 43 3.40 5.46 18.74
CA ASP A 43 4.28 4.43 19.31
C ASP A 43 3.51 3.13 19.57
N TRP A 44 2.26 3.22 20.03
CA TRP A 44 1.37 2.05 20.12
C TRP A 44 1.14 1.39 18.75
N LEU A 45 0.89 2.19 17.71
CA LEU A 45 0.75 1.67 16.35
C LEU A 45 2.02 0.96 15.88
N LEU A 46 3.20 1.53 16.16
CA LEU A 46 4.47 0.89 15.84
C LEU A 46 4.63 -0.46 16.52
N ILE A 47 4.34 -0.54 17.83
CA ILE A 47 4.41 -1.79 18.60
C ILE A 47 3.45 -2.83 18.01
N ILE A 48 2.21 -2.45 17.71
CA ILE A 48 1.23 -3.36 17.11
C ILE A 48 1.72 -3.88 15.76
N CYS A 49 2.26 -3.01 14.90
CA CYS A 49 2.83 -3.41 13.62
C CYS A 49 4.00 -4.40 13.78
N LEU A 50 4.91 -4.15 14.72
CA LEU A 50 6.04 -5.03 14.99
C LEU A 50 5.60 -6.39 15.54
N LEU A 51 4.65 -6.40 16.48
CA LEU A 51 4.10 -7.64 17.04
C LEU A 51 3.37 -8.45 15.97
N MET A 52 2.60 -7.78 15.11
CA MET A 52 1.88 -8.45 14.03
C MET A 52 2.84 -9.03 12.99
N GLN A 53 3.82 -8.24 12.55
CA GLN A 53 4.87 -8.69 11.63
C GLN A 53 5.62 -9.91 12.20
N TRP A 54 6.01 -9.85 13.47
CA TRP A 54 6.66 -10.97 14.15
C TRP A 54 5.76 -12.20 14.23
N TRP A 55 4.47 -12.02 14.55
CA TRP A 55 3.52 -13.12 14.66
C TRP A 55 3.28 -13.80 13.30
N MET A 56 3.16 -13.04 12.21
CA MET A 56 3.00 -13.59 10.85
C MET A 56 4.20 -14.43 10.43
N VAL A 57 5.42 -13.98 10.75
CA VAL A 57 6.64 -14.75 10.47
C VAL A 57 6.71 -15.99 11.37
N ARG A 58 6.41 -15.84 12.67
CA ARG A 58 6.48 -16.95 13.64
C ARG A 58 5.48 -18.06 13.34
N THR A 59 4.28 -17.71 12.89
CA THR A 59 3.23 -18.67 12.52
C THR A 59 3.46 -19.29 11.13
N GLY A 60 4.46 -18.83 10.39
CA GLY A 60 4.73 -19.29 9.03
C GLY A 60 3.74 -18.75 8.00
N LEU A 61 2.90 -17.77 8.36
CA LEU A 61 2.10 -17.03 7.39
C LEU A 61 3.01 -16.24 6.45
N GLU A 62 4.16 -15.79 6.92
CA GLU A 62 5.19 -15.14 6.10
C GLU A 62 6.52 -15.87 6.21
N THR A 63 7.19 -15.97 5.07
CA THR A 63 8.55 -16.54 4.97
C THR A 63 9.60 -15.48 5.31
N ARG A 64 10.84 -15.92 5.55
CA ARG A 64 11.97 -15.00 5.76
C ARG A 64 12.28 -14.16 4.52
N ASP A 65 12.06 -14.68 3.32
CA ASP A 65 12.29 -13.93 2.10
C ASP A 65 11.20 -12.88 1.88
N GLU A 66 9.95 -13.18 2.23
CA GLU A 66 8.88 -12.19 2.27
C GLU A 66 9.19 -11.09 3.31
N LEU A 67 9.67 -11.46 4.50
CA LEU A 67 10.07 -10.47 5.51
C LEU A 67 11.15 -9.49 5.00
N LYS A 68 12.12 -9.96 4.21
CA LYS A 68 13.13 -9.08 3.58
C LYS A 68 12.46 -8.06 2.65
N VAL A 69 11.54 -8.52 1.80
CA VAL A 69 10.79 -7.65 0.88
C VAL A 69 9.96 -6.65 1.68
N ILE A 70 9.24 -7.10 2.70
CA ILE A 70 8.39 -6.26 3.55
C ILE A 70 9.23 -5.20 4.27
N THR A 71 10.41 -5.56 4.76
CA THR A 71 11.36 -4.63 5.39
C THR A 71 11.89 -3.60 4.40
N MET A 72 12.20 -4.01 3.17
CA MET A 72 12.60 -3.08 2.09
C MET A 72 11.47 -2.07 1.80
N PHE A 73 10.23 -2.52 1.71
CA PHE A 73 9.07 -1.63 1.52
C PHE A 73 8.81 -0.72 2.72
N HIS A 74 9.09 -1.18 3.94
CA HIS A 74 9.04 -0.33 5.12
C HIS A 74 10.03 0.84 5.01
N LEU A 75 11.28 0.56 4.64
CA LEU A 75 12.33 1.58 4.51
C LEU A 75 12.05 2.55 3.36
N ILE A 76 11.66 2.04 2.19
CA ILE A 76 11.28 2.88 1.05
C ILE A 76 10.06 3.73 1.41
N GLY A 77 9.04 3.15 2.06
CA GLY A 77 7.86 3.86 2.54
C GLY A 77 8.21 5.00 3.47
N LEU A 78 9.07 4.77 4.46
CA LEU A 78 9.55 5.84 5.35
C LEU A 78 10.28 6.95 4.59
N ALA A 79 11.10 6.61 3.60
CA ALA A 79 11.78 7.62 2.79
C ALA A 79 10.78 8.49 1.98
N LEU A 80 9.73 7.88 1.42
CA LEU A 80 8.66 8.59 0.72
C LEU A 80 7.89 9.52 1.67
N GLU A 81 7.56 9.04 2.87
CA GLU A 81 6.88 9.81 3.91
C GLU A 81 7.72 11.00 4.39
N LEU A 82 9.01 10.78 4.66
CA LEU A 82 9.96 11.85 5.04
C LEU A 82 10.00 12.94 3.99
N PHE A 83 10.11 12.55 2.71
CA PHE A 83 10.09 13.51 1.61
C PHE A 83 8.77 14.27 1.54
N LYS A 84 7.63 13.57 1.62
CA LYS A 84 6.30 14.19 1.46
C LYS A 84 5.90 15.08 2.62
N VAL A 85 6.26 14.72 3.84
CA VAL A 85 6.10 15.57 5.03
C VAL A 85 7.00 16.80 4.92
N HIS A 86 8.25 16.65 4.47
CA HIS A 86 9.14 17.78 4.24
C HIS A 86 8.61 18.76 3.17
N MET A 87 7.96 18.23 2.12
CA MET A 87 7.28 19.04 1.09
C MET A 87 5.91 19.60 1.53
N GLY A 88 5.48 19.38 2.78
CA GLY A 88 4.20 19.87 3.29
C GLY A 88 2.97 19.22 2.65
N SER A 89 3.13 18.05 2.01
CA SER A 89 2.02 17.35 1.34
C SER A 89 0.99 16.83 2.35
N TRP A 90 1.43 16.47 3.55
CA TRP A 90 0.62 16.11 4.71
C TRP A 90 1.47 16.19 5.98
N ALA A 91 0.84 16.01 7.13
CA ALA A 91 1.51 15.96 8.43
C ALA A 91 0.99 14.80 9.29
N TYR A 92 1.84 14.38 10.22
CA TYR A 92 1.47 13.50 11.34
C TYR A 92 1.35 14.36 12.60
N PRO A 93 0.16 14.87 12.94
CA PRO A 93 0.00 15.88 13.99
C PRO A 93 0.16 15.35 15.42
N GLU A 94 0.00 14.05 15.63
CA GLU A 94 0.05 13.49 16.98
C GLU A 94 1.49 13.30 17.47
N GLU A 95 1.62 13.25 18.79
CA GLU A 95 2.87 12.96 19.48
C GLU A 95 3.37 11.54 19.14
N GLY A 96 4.69 11.37 19.16
CA GLY A 96 5.33 10.08 18.98
C GLY A 96 6.81 10.14 19.28
N TYR A 97 7.29 9.30 20.19
CA TYR A 97 8.72 9.22 20.53
C TYR A 97 9.54 8.63 19.38
N SER A 98 8.95 7.70 18.65
CA SER A 98 9.50 7.10 17.43
C SER A 98 9.23 7.92 16.16
N LYS A 99 9.24 9.27 16.26
CA LYS A 99 9.18 10.16 15.09
C LYS A 99 10.57 10.58 14.65
N ILE A 100 10.81 10.53 13.35
CA ILE A 100 12.02 11.05 12.70
C ILE A 100 11.58 12.15 11.75
N PHE A 101 12.08 13.38 11.95
CA PHE A 101 11.73 14.56 11.14
C PHE A 101 10.21 14.73 10.89
N GLY A 102 9.40 14.49 11.92
CA GLY A 102 7.94 14.61 11.85
C GLY A 102 7.21 13.37 11.33
N VAL A 103 7.92 12.31 10.92
CA VAL A 103 7.34 11.06 10.43
C VAL A 103 7.45 9.96 11.48
N PRO A 104 6.33 9.35 11.93
CA PRO A 104 6.37 8.23 12.87
C PRO A 104 6.81 6.95 12.16
N LEU A 105 7.63 6.13 12.81
CA LEU A 105 8.16 4.90 12.19
C LEU A 105 7.06 3.91 11.76
N TYR A 106 5.87 3.94 12.37
CA TYR A 106 4.78 3.05 11.95
C TYR A 106 4.29 3.35 10.52
N SER A 107 4.48 4.56 9.98
CA SER A 107 4.00 4.92 8.64
C SER A 107 4.65 4.05 7.55
N GLY A 108 5.92 3.66 7.73
CA GLY A 108 6.57 2.69 6.87
C GLY A 108 5.83 1.35 6.78
N PHE A 109 5.20 0.91 7.87
CA PHE A 109 4.40 -0.31 7.88
C PHE A 109 3.14 -0.23 7.03
N MET A 110 2.66 0.97 6.70
CA MET A 110 1.57 1.11 5.72
C MET A 110 1.99 0.59 4.34
N TYR A 111 3.19 0.96 3.89
CA TYR A 111 3.78 0.46 2.64
C TYR A 111 4.18 -1.02 2.77
N ALA A 112 4.76 -1.39 3.91
CA ALA A 112 5.14 -2.77 4.20
C ALA A 112 3.92 -3.72 4.15
N SER A 113 2.75 -3.26 4.61
CA SER A 113 1.51 -4.04 4.58
C SER A 113 0.99 -4.30 3.17
N VAL A 114 1.24 -3.38 2.22
CA VAL A 114 0.95 -3.61 0.79
C VAL A 114 1.89 -4.69 0.23
N ALA A 115 3.17 -4.67 0.60
CA ALA A 115 4.11 -5.72 0.20
C ALA A 115 3.72 -7.09 0.77
N SER A 116 3.36 -7.14 2.06
CA SER A 116 2.83 -8.34 2.72
C SER A 116 1.60 -8.88 1.97
N TYR A 117 0.62 -8.02 1.67
CA TYR A 117 -0.55 -8.40 0.87
C TYR A 117 -0.16 -8.96 -0.49
N LEU A 118 0.75 -8.30 -1.23
CA LEU A 118 1.18 -8.77 -2.54
C LEU A 118 1.83 -10.15 -2.45
N CYS A 119 2.74 -10.38 -1.50
CA CYS A 119 3.36 -11.69 -1.27
C CYS A 119 2.31 -12.78 -0.98
N GLN A 120 1.38 -12.49 -0.06
CA GLN A 120 0.30 -13.41 0.30
C GLN A 120 -0.59 -13.73 -0.89
N ALA A 121 -1.09 -12.69 -1.59
CA ALA A 121 -1.98 -12.85 -2.73
C ALA A 121 -1.29 -13.60 -3.87
N TRP A 122 0.00 -13.32 -4.13
CA TRP A 122 0.77 -13.99 -5.16
C TRP A 122 0.84 -15.49 -4.94
N ARG A 123 1.10 -15.90 -3.70
CA ARG A 123 1.22 -17.31 -3.31
C ARG A 123 -0.15 -17.99 -3.26
N ARG A 124 -1.14 -17.36 -2.62
CA ARG A 124 -2.49 -17.94 -2.40
C ARG A 124 -3.24 -18.14 -3.71
N LEU A 125 -3.15 -17.16 -4.60
CA LEU A 125 -3.85 -17.17 -5.88
C LEU A 125 -2.96 -17.66 -7.03
N LYS A 126 -1.76 -18.18 -6.76
CA LYS A 126 -0.80 -18.68 -7.77
C LYS A 126 -0.66 -17.71 -8.94
N VAL A 127 -0.36 -16.46 -8.61
CA VAL A 127 -0.31 -15.38 -9.58
C VAL A 127 0.88 -15.59 -10.53
N GLU A 128 0.61 -15.48 -11.82
CA GLU A 128 1.61 -15.59 -12.89
C GLU A 128 1.46 -14.39 -13.83
N LEU A 129 2.59 -13.76 -14.20
CA LEU A 129 2.63 -12.67 -15.17
C LEU A 129 2.88 -13.23 -16.57
N VAL A 130 2.04 -12.82 -17.52
CA VAL A 130 2.07 -13.28 -18.91
C VAL A 130 2.43 -12.12 -19.82
N LYS A 131 3.38 -12.36 -20.74
CA LYS A 131 3.92 -11.33 -21.67
C LYS A 131 4.43 -10.09 -20.92
N TRP A 132 5.22 -10.31 -19.89
CA TRP A 132 5.88 -9.21 -19.18
C TRP A 132 6.90 -8.52 -20.12
N PRO A 133 6.94 -7.17 -20.18
CA PRO A 133 7.89 -6.46 -21.01
C PRO A 133 9.34 -6.67 -20.54
N PRO A 134 10.34 -6.52 -21.42
CA PRO A 134 11.75 -6.64 -21.03
C PRO A 134 12.13 -5.69 -19.89
N PHE A 135 13.02 -6.14 -18.99
CA PHE A 135 13.50 -5.31 -17.87
C PHE A 135 14.16 -4.00 -18.33
N SER A 136 14.77 -3.98 -19.53
CA SER A 136 15.32 -2.77 -20.13
C SER A 136 14.29 -1.68 -20.40
N VAL A 137 13.00 -2.02 -20.49
CA VAL A 137 11.88 -1.07 -20.63
C VAL A 137 11.28 -0.77 -19.26
N VAL A 138 11.04 -1.81 -18.45
CA VAL A 138 10.34 -1.67 -17.16
C VAL A 138 11.18 -0.88 -16.15
N VAL A 139 12.48 -1.14 -16.05
CA VAL A 139 13.35 -0.49 -15.06
C VAL A 139 13.47 1.01 -15.31
N PRO A 140 13.76 1.51 -16.53
CA PRO A 140 13.75 2.95 -16.79
C PRO A 140 12.39 3.60 -16.60
N LEU A 141 11.30 2.93 -16.96
CA LEU A 141 9.94 3.45 -16.75
C LEU A 141 9.63 3.61 -15.26
N ALA A 142 9.93 2.61 -14.45
CA ALA A 142 9.78 2.70 -12.99
C ALA A 142 10.67 3.80 -12.39
N ALA A 143 11.92 3.89 -12.82
CA ALA A 143 12.84 4.94 -12.39
C ALA A 143 12.29 6.34 -12.75
N ALA A 144 11.73 6.53 -13.95
CA ALA A 144 11.12 7.79 -14.37
C ALA A 144 9.89 8.16 -13.52
N ILE A 145 9.08 7.18 -13.12
CA ILE A 145 7.93 7.40 -12.21
C ILE A 145 8.42 7.88 -10.84
N TYR A 146 9.37 7.19 -10.22
CA TYR A 146 9.93 7.63 -8.93
C TYR A 146 10.64 8.97 -9.05
N PHE A 147 11.40 9.19 -10.13
CA PHE A 147 12.06 10.46 -10.37
C PHE A 147 11.04 11.60 -10.47
N ASN A 148 9.95 11.43 -11.22
CA ASN A 148 8.87 12.42 -11.29
C ASN A 148 8.18 12.61 -9.93
N PHE A 149 7.94 11.54 -9.16
CA PHE A 149 7.40 11.65 -7.80
C PHE A 149 8.24 12.57 -6.90
N PHE A 150 9.57 12.49 -6.97
CA PHE A 150 10.45 13.35 -6.18
C PHE A 150 10.63 14.76 -6.79
N THR A 151 10.59 14.90 -8.12
CA THR A 151 10.95 16.17 -8.78
C THR A 151 9.78 17.06 -9.15
N HIS A 152 8.53 16.57 -9.20
CA HIS A 152 7.38 17.38 -9.63
C HIS A 152 7.07 18.59 -8.72
N HIS A 153 7.62 18.65 -7.50
CA HIS A 153 7.50 19.85 -6.65
C HIS A 153 8.40 21.00 -7.15
N TYR A 154 9.43 20.67 -7.94
CA TYR A 154 10.43 21.61 -8.46
C TYR A 154 10.33 21.79 -9.99
N TRP A 155 9.60 20.91 -10.67
CA TRP A 155 9.52 20.85 -12.14
C TRP A 155 8.12 20.47 -12.62
N PHE A 156 7.94 20.36 -13.94
CA PHE A 156 6.67 19.93 -14.53
C PHE A 156 6.26 18.52 -14.08
N ASP A 157 5.00 18.40 -13.68
CA ASP A 157 4.36 17.13 -13.39
C ASP A 157 3.98 16.41 -14.69
N VAL A 158 4.74 15.37 -15.04
CA VAL A 158 4.53 14.57 -16.25
C VAL A 158 3.80 13.24 -15.99
N ARG A 159 3.16 13.07 -14.82
CA ARG A 159 2.53 11.80 -14.42
C ARG A 159 1.57 11.24 -15.46
N TRP A 160 0.80 12.09 -16.14
CA TRP A 160 -0.20 11.65 -17.12
C TRP A 160 0.45 11.03 -18.36
N TRP A 161 1.61 11.56 -18.79
CA TRP A 161 2.41 10.97 -19.86
C TRP A 161 2.98 9.62 -19.43
N LEU A 162 3.46 9.51 -18.18
CA LEU A 162 3.96 8.26 -17.62
C LEU A 162 2.86 7.19 -17.49
N ILE A 163 1.64 7.57 -17.09
CA ILE A 163 0.47 6.67 -17.05
C ILE A 163 0.11 6.17 -18.44
N GLY A 164 0.14 7.06 -19.44
CA GLY A 164 -0.03 6.67 -20.84
C GLY A 164 1.03 5.66 -21.28
N LEU A 165 2.30 5.90 -20.92
CA LEU A 165 3.41 5.01 -21.25
C LEU A 165 3.30 3.65 -20.55
N VAL A 166 2.92 3.61 -19.26
CA VAL A 166 2.60 2.36 -18.54
C VAL A 166 1.48 1.61 -19.26
N THR A 167 0.42 2.29 -19.66
CA THR A 167 -0.71 1.69 -20.36
C THR A 167 -0.26 1.05 -21.67
N ILE A 168 0.56 1.73 -22.47
CA ILE A 168 1.09 1.24 -23.74
C ILE A 168 2.02 0.04 -23.52
N VAL A 169 3.01 0.18 -22.63
CA VAL A 169 4.03 -0.85 -22.36
C VAL A 169 3.41 -2.15 -21.85
N PHE A 170 2.41 -2.06 -20.98
CA PHE A 170 1.77 -3.22 -20.37
C PHE A 170 0.45 -3.63 -21.05
N TRP A 171 0.07 -3.01 -22.18
CA TRP A 171 -1.21 -3.27 -22.86
C TRP A 171 -1.40 -4.75 -23.23
N SER A 172 -0.32 -5.40 -23.67
CA SER A 172 -0.33 -6.81 -24.07
C SER A 172 -0.09 -7.78 -22.92
N SER A 173 0.29 -7.27 -21.75
CA SER A 173 0.57 -8.05 -20.55
C SER A 173 -0.71 -8.44 -19.84
N SER A 174 -0.69 -9.59 -19.18
CA SER A 174 -1.81 -10.08 -18.39
C SER A 174 -1.32 -10.71 -17.11
N VAL A 175 -2.20 -10.77 -16.13
CA VAL A 175 -2.00 -11.54 -14.92
C VAL A 175 -2.98 -12.71 -14.92
N THR A 176 -2.47 -13.91 -14.65
CA THR A 176 -3.26 -15.11 -14.43
C THR A 176 -3.23 -15.48 -12.96
N TYR A 177 -4.35 -15.99 -12.46
CA TYR A 177 -4.50 -16.38 -11.06
C TYR A 177 -5.49 -17.53 -10.95
N GLU A 178 -5.40 -18.33 -9.89
CA GLU A 178 -6.24 -19.49 -9.63
C GLU A 178 -7.17 -19.20 -8.46
N VAL A 179 -8.47 -19.47 -8.66
CA VAL A 179 -9.48 -19.42 -7.60
C VAL A 179 -10.21 -20.74 -7.57
N ASN A 180 -10.18 -21.42 -6.42
CA ASN A 180 -10.85 -22.69 -6.20
C ASN A 180 -10.61 -23.69 -7.38
N GLY A 181 -9.34 -23.90 -7.72
CA GLY A 181 -8.88 -24.77 -8.80
C GLY A 181 -9.15 -24.31 -10.23
N THR A 182 -9.78 -23.15 -10.44
CA THR A 182 -10.06 -22.58 -11.77
C THR A 182 -9.09 -21.44 -12.07
N ARG A 183 -8.38 -21.51 -13.21
CA ARG A 183 -7.50 -20.43 -13.67
C ARG A 183 -8.28 -19.33 -14.37
N TYR A 184 -8.01 -18.10 -13.97
CA TYR A 184 -8.56 -16.86 -14.52
C TYR A 184 -7.43 -16.00 -15.10
N ARG A 185 -7.80 -15.05 -15.95
CA ARG A 185 -6.87 -14.10 -16.57
C ARG A 185 -7.50 -12.72 -16.63
N MET A 186 -6.71 -11.69 -16.35
CA MET A 186 -7.11 -10.30 -16.54
C MET A 186 -5.98 -9.47 -17.14
N PRO A 187 -6.29 -8.45 -17.96
CA PRO A 187 -5.30 -7.50 -18.45
C PRO A 187 -4.54 -6.85 -17.28
N LEU A 188 -3.22 -6.72 -17.40
CA LEU A 188 -2.41 -6.19 -16.31
C LEU A 188 -2.71 -4.70 -16.03
N VAL A 189 -3.01 -3.93 -17.08
CA VAL A 189 -3.43 -2.52 -16.95
C VAL A 189 -4.71 -2.41 -16.11
N LEU A 190 -5.68 -3.31 -16.31
CA LEU A 190 -6.90 -3.36 -15.49
C LEU A 190 -6.56 -3.70 -14.04
N SER A 191 -5.60 -4.60 -13.80
CA SER A 191 -5.10 -4.89 -12.46
C SER A 191 -4.54 -3.66 -11.77
N PHE A 192 -3.68 -2.90 -12.43
CA PHE A 192 -3.08 -1.70 -11.86
C PHE A 192 -4.14 -0.66 -11.52
N PHE A 193 -5.12 -0.45 -12.41
CA PHE A 193 -6.25 0.44 -12.13
C PHE A 193 -7.03 0.02 -10.89
N LEU A 194 -7.39 -1.27 -10.78
CA LEU A 194 -8.11 -1.80 -9.62
C LEU A 194 -7.30 -1.68 -8.33
N ILE A 195 -6.01 -1.99 -8.36
CA ILE A 195 -5.11 -1.84 -7.22
C ILE A 195 -5.06 -0.38 -6.77
N GLY A 196 -4.84 0.56 -7.69
CA GLY A 196 -4.83 2.00 -7.38
C GLY A 196 -6.15 2.48 -6.79
N PHE A 197 -7.28 2.01 -7.32
CA PHE A 197 -8.61 2.31 -6.78
C PHE A 197 -8.79 1.81 -5.34
N PHE A 198 -8.41 0.57 -5.04
CA PHE A 198 -8.51 0.04 -3.67
C PHE A 198 -7.51 0.68 -2.70
N ILE A 199 -6.31 1.05 -3.17
CA ILE A 199 -5.37 1.85 -2.38
C ILE A 199 -5.96 3.22 -2.05
N TRP A 200 -6.65 3.87 -2.99
CA TRP A 200 -7.33 5.13 -2.72
C TRP A 200 -8.46 5.00 -1.70
N ILE A 201 -9.23 3.89 -1.73
CA ILE A 201 -10.21 3.60 -0.67
C ILE A 201 -9.50 3.43 0.68
N ALA A 202 -8.43 2.64 0.71
CA ALA A 202 -7.63 2.39 1.91
C ALA A 202 -7.06 3.69 2.51
N GLU A 203 -6.62 4.61 1.67
CA GLU A 203 -6.15 5.94 2.05
C GLU A 203 -7.27 6.80 2.67
N ASN A 204 -8.49 6.76 2.12
CA ASN A 204 -9.65 7.43 2.73
C ASN A 204 -9.97 6.87 4.12
N ILE A 205 -9.91 5.55 4.30
CA ILE A 205 -10.10 4.90 5.60
C ILE A 205 -9.01 5.30 6.58
N ALA A 206 -7.74 5.30 6.15
CA ALA A 206 -6.61 5.65 7.00
C ALA A 206 -6.65 7.11 7.47
N THR A 207 -6.92 8.04 6.56
CA THR A 207 -7.09 9.47 6.89
C THR A 207 -8.31 9.70 7.77
N PHE A 208 -9.40 8.94 7.54
CA PHE A 208 -10.58 8.99 8.40
C PHE A 208 -10.24 8.59 9.83
N PHE A 209 -9.44 7.54 10.03
CA PHE A 209 -8.97 7.13 11.34
C PHE A 209 -7.76 7.93 11.87
N GLY A 210 -7.37 9.02 11.19
CA GLY A 210 -6.31 9.91 11.66
C GLY A 210 -4.94 9.27 11.65
N ALA A 211 -4.60 8.53 10.59
CA ALA A 211 -3.24 8.08 10.37
C ALA A 211 -2.31 9.26 10.05
N TRP A 212 -2.69 10.10 9.08
CA TRP A 212 -2.09 11.39 8.79
C TRP A 212 -3.18 12.39 8.42
N GLN A 213 -2.79 13.65 8.25
CA GLN A 213 -3.72 14.72 7.92
C GLN A 213 -3.23 15.51 6.71
N TYR A 214 -4.08 15.61 5.69
CA TYR A 214 -3.87 16.52 4.57
C TYR A 214 -4.15 17.98 4.97
N PRO A 215 -3.51 18.98 4.32
CA PRO A 215 -3.75 20.39 4.64
C PRO A 215 -5.22 20.82 4.54
N ASN A 216 -5.95 20.28 3.55
CA ASN A 216 -7.38 20.53 3.37
C ASN A 216 -8.27 19.78 4.37
N GLN A 217 -7.72 18.83 5.15
CA GLN A 217 -8.41 18.10 6.21
C GLN A 217 -8.13 18.69 7.61
N ALA A 218 -7.44 19.82 7.71
CA ALA A 218 -7.04 20.45 8.97
C ALA A 218 -8.22 20.72 9.93
N LYS A 219 -9.37 21.12 9.40
CA LYS A 219 -10.57 21.49 10.18
C LYS A 219 -11.63 20.39 10.25
N ALA A 220 -11.78 19.60 9.19
CA ALA A 220 -12.73 18.50 9.10
C ALA A 220 -12.22 17.47 8.09
N TRP A 221 -12.53 16.19 8.31
CA TRP A 221 -12.21 15.15 7.34
C TRP A 221 -13.01 15.36 6.06
N SER A 222 -12.36 15.16 4.92
CA SER A 222 -12.95 15.20 3.59
C SER A 222 -12.38 14.09 2.73
N ILE A 223 -13.12 13.65 1.71
CA ILE A 223 -12.69 12.62 0.78
C ILE A 223 -11.37 13.05 0.12
N VAL A 224 -10.40 12.14 0.10
CA VAL A 224 -9.10 12.36 -0.53
C VAL A 224 -9.29 12.52 -2.04
N HIS A 225 -8.68 13.55 -2.62
CA HIS A 225 -8.88 13.92 -4.02
C HIS A 225 -8.53 12.77 -4.97
N LEU A 226 -9.35 12.54 -6.01
CA LEU A 226 -9.17 11.43 -6.97
C LEU A 226 -7.81 11.44 -7.70
N GLY A 227 -7.15 12.59 -7.79
CA GLY A 227 -5.79 12.70 -8.31
C GLY A 227 -4.74 11.91 -7.51
N LYS A 228 -5.09 11.39 -6.32
CA LYS A 228 -4.25 10.46 -5.56
C LYS A 228 -4.25 9.04 -6.11
N VAL A 229 -5.28 8.63 -6.83
CA VAL A 229 -5.31 7.34 -7.55
C VAL A 229 -4.16 7.24 -8.56
N SER A 230 -3.73 8.39 -9.11
CA SER A 230 -2.68 8.49 -10.12
C SER A 230 -1.32 8.95 -9.57
N SER A 231 -1.16 9.03 -8.24
CA SER A 231 0.07 9.47 -7.56
C SER A 231 1.02 8.33 -7.23
#